data_AF-A0A7C2M4L3-F1
#
_entry.id   AF-A0A7C2M4L3-F1
#
_cell.length_a   1.000
_cell.length_b   1.000
_cell.length_c   1.000
_cell.angle_alpha   90.00
_cell.angle_beta   90.00
_cell.angle_gamma   90.00
#
_symmetry.space_group_name_H-M   'P 1'
#
loop_
_entity.id
_entity.type
_entity.pdbx_description
1 polymer ?
#
loop_
_entity_poly.entity_id
_entity_poly.type
_entity_poly.pdbx_seq_one_letter_code
_entity_poly.pdbx_strand_id
1 'polypeptide(L)'
;MHRKNKAKIGALTISLFLILCLAGCIGSSADKVQIGKIAKNIEEAIKEKDVDLFMENISYNYSDNQGGTYDNHINGFPEEIFSKIEENEDLLNFFSMFKIEQKVTIPESEIVVTDIYATGKMEIKISLEGCILWIICTDLYNESIEYNVDFIKENGNWKIISLEEV
;
A
#
# COMPACT_ATOMS: atom_id res chain seq x y z
N MET A 1 -5.74 -15.81 -57.98
CA MET A 1 -5.62 -16.70 -56.80
C MET A 1 -4.78 -16.12 -55.64
N HIS A 2 -3.96 -15.08 -55.85
CA HIS A 2 -3.03 -14.55 -54.83
C HIS A 2 -3.62 -13.62 -53.74
N ARG A 3 -4.81 -13.04 -53.95
CA ARG A 3 -5.41 -12.02 -53.04
C ARG A 3 -6.05 -12.63 -51.79
N LYS A 4 -6.61 -13.84 -51.88
CA LYS A 4 -7.29 -14.55 -50.77
C LYS A 4 -6.31 -15.04 -49.68
N ASN A 5 -5.07 -15.40 -50.06
CA ASN A 5 -4.07 -15.88 -49.10
C ASN A 5 -3.45 -14.74 -48.27
N LYS A 6 -3.26 -13.55 -48.86
CA LYS A 6 -2.77 -12.37 -48.12
C LYS A 6 -3.77 -11.91 -47.04
N ALA A 7 -5.07 -11.94 -47.33
CA ALA A 7 -6.11 -11.60 -46.35
C ALA A 7 -6.16 -12.59 -45.18
N LYS A 8 -5.99 -13.89 -45.45
CA LYS A 8 -5.92 -14.93 -44.39
C LYS A 8 -4.68 -14.80 -43.51
N ILE A 9 -3.52 -14.51 -44.11
CA ILE A 9 -2.26 -14.31 -43.37
C ILE A 9 -2.34 -13.04 -42.51
N GLY A 10 -2.86 -11.93 -43.06
CA GLY A 10 -3.06 -10.68 -42.32
C GLY A 10 -4.01 -10.82 -41.13
N ALA A 11 -5.11 -11.57 -41.29
CA ALA A 11 -6.04 -11.85 -40.20
C ALA A 11 -5.40 -12.69 -39.08
N LEU A 12 -4.55 -13.66 -39.44
CA LEU A 12 -3.79 -14.48 -38.48
C LEU A 12 -2.77 -13.66 -37.69
N THR A 13 -2.03 -12.75 -38.33
CA THR A 13 -1.05 -11.90 -37.62
C THR A 13 -1.72 -10.87 -36.71
N ILE A 14 -2.84 -10.28 -37.11
CA ILE A 14 -3.60 -9.34 -36.26
C ILE A 14 -4.19 -10.07 -35.05
N SER A 15 -4.76 -11.26 -35.26
CA SER A 15 -5.29 -12.09 -34.17
C SER A 15 -4.19 -12.47 -33.18
N LEU A 16 -2.99 -12.83 -33.64
CA LEU A 16 -1.88 -13.19 -32.77
C LEU A 16 -1.36 -11.99 -31.96
N PHE A 17 -1.29 -10.80 -32.58
CA PHE A 17 -0.88 -9.58 -31.91
C PHE A 17 -1.88 -9.16 -30.82
N LEU A 18 -3.18 -9.30 -31.09
CA LEU A 18 -4.24 -9.06 -30.10
C LEU A 18 -4.16 -10.01 -28.90
N ILE A 19 -3.88 -11.30 -29.13
CA ILE A 19 -3.71 -12.29 -28.06
C ILE A 19 -2.46 -11.98 -27.21
N LEU A 20 -1.37 -11.51 -27.84
CA LEU A 20 -0.16 -11.10 -27.13
C LEU A 20 -0.35 -9.81 -26.32
N CYS A 21 -1.15 -8.85 -26.80
CA CYS A 21 -1.52 -7.67 -26.01
C CYS A 21 -2.34 -8.02 -24.76
N LEU A 22 -3.17 -9.08 -24.82
CA LEU A 22 -3.98 -9.53 -23.67
C LEU A 22 -3.14 -10.22 -22.58
N ALA A 23 -2.00 -10.82 -22.92
CA ALA A 23 -1.10 -11.42 -21.93
C ALA A 23 -0.45 -10.38 -21.00
N GLY A 24 -0.29 -9.13 -21.46
CA GLY A 24 0.20 -8.02 -20.64
C GLY A 24 -0.71 -7.64 -19.48
N CYS A 25 -2.03 -7.87 -19.60
CA CYS A 25 -2.98 -7.59 -18.53
C CYS A 25 -2.88 -8.57 -17.34
N ILE A 26 -2.32 -9.77 -17.55
CA ILE A 26 -2.20 -10.79 -16.49
C ILE A 26 -1.16 -10.35 -15.44
N GLY A 27 -0.06 -9.72 -15.86
CA GLY A 27 0.98 -9.20 -14.95
C GLY A 27 0.45 -8.16 -13.96
N SER A 28 -0.39 -7.24 -14.45
CA SER A 28 -1.03 -6.19 -13.63
C SER A 28 -1.82 -6.74 -12.44
N SER A 29 -2.54 -7.85 -12.62
CA SER A 29 -3.33 -8.45 -11.53
C SER A 29 -2.48 -9.04 -10.42
N ALA A 30 -1.38 -9.73 -10.77
CA ALA A 30 -0.46 -10.28 -9.77
C ALA A 30 0.32 -9.18 -9.04
N ASP A 31 0.65 -8.10 -9.74
CA ASP A 31 1.34 -6.94 -9.18
C ASP A 31 0.47 -6.18 -8.17
N LYS A 32 -0.80 -5.95 -8.49
CA LYS A 32 -1.77 -5.36 -7.55
C LYS A 32 -1.89 -6.17 -6.26
N VAL A 33 -1.95 -7.50 -6.37
CA VAL A 33 -2.00 -8.38 -5.20
C VAL A 33 -0.73 -8.27 -4.36
N GLN A 34 0.45 -8.15 -4.98
CA GLN A 34 1.71 -7.97 -4.25
C GLN A 34 1.78 -6.60 -3.57
N ILE A 35 1.38 -5.53 -4.26
CA ILE A 35 1.28 -4.18 -3.69
C ILE A 35 0.28 -4.18 -2.51
N GLY A 36 -0.85 -4.87 -2.63
CA GLY A 36 -1.80 -5.03 -1.53
C GLY A 36 -1.22 -5.74 -0.29
N LYS A 37 -0.15 -6.54 -0.43
CA LYS A 37 0.56 -7.12 0.74
C LYS A 37 1.39 -6.09 1.48
N ILE A 38 1.87 -5.04 0.81
CA ILE A 38 2.60 -3.95 1.48
C ILE A 38 1.73 -3.31 2.56
N ALA A 39 0.45 -3.06 2.28
CA ALA A 39 -0.50 -2.56 3.27
C ALA A 39 -0.56 -3.46 4.52
N LYS A 40 -0.61 -4.77 4.34
CA LYS A 40 -0.66 -5.74 5.44
C LYS A 40 0.62 -5.74 6.27
N ASN A 41 1.77 -5.70 5.60
CA ASN A 41 3.06 -5.68 6.28
C ASN A 41 3.23 -4.38 7.08
N ILE A 42 2.83 -3.23 6.51
CA ILE A 42 2.84 -1.95 7.23
C ILE A 42 1.86 -1.96 8.40
N GLU A 43 0.66 -2.53 8.24
CA GLU A 43 -0.29 -2.69 9.34
C GLU A 43 0.29 -3.52 10.48
N GLU A 44 0.99 -4.62 10.16
CA GLU A 44 1.68 -5.46 11.14
C GLU A 44 2.83 -4.70 11.81
N ALA A 45 3.67 -3.99 11.05
CA ALA A 45 4.72 -3.14 11.57
C ALA A 45 4.20 -2.07 12.55
N ILE A 46 3.06 -1.46 12.23
CA ILE A 46 2.41 -0.47 13.11
C ILE A 46 1.89 -1.12 14.39
N LYS A 47 1.27 -2.31 14.30
CA LYS A 47 0.77 -3.04 15.46
C LYS A 47 1.90 -3.50 16.40
N GLU A 48 3.02 -3.93 15.82
CA GLU A 48 4.19 -4.39 16.57
C GLU A 48 5.13 -3.24 16.98
N LYS A 49 4.89 -2.03 16.46
CA LYS A 49 5.76 -0.85 16.58
C LYS A 49 7.20 -1.18 16.15
N ASP A 50 7.32 -1.91 15.05
CA ASP A 50 8.58 -2.39 14.50
C ASP A 50 8.98 -1.53 13.28
N VAL A 51 9.98 -0.68 13.48
CA VAL A 51 10.54 0.18 12.42
C VAL A 51 11.18 -0.65 11.31
N ASP A 52 11.86 -1.74 11.65
CA ASP A 52 12.56 -2.57 10.66
C ASP A 52 11.53 -3.24 9.74
N LEU A 53 10.45 -3.81 10.30
CA LEU A 53 9.35 -4.39 9.53
C LEU A 53 8.64 -3.36 8.64
N PHE A 54 8.53 -2.10 9.10
CA PHE A 54 8.02 -1.02 8.27
C PHE A 54 8.96 -0.76 7.09
N MET A 55 10.25 -0.55 7.39
CA MET A 55 11.28 -0.22 6.41
C MET A 55 11.53 -1.34 5.40
N GLU A 56 11.21 -2.59 5.71
CA GLU A 56 11.18 -3.70 4.74
C GLU A 56 10.21 -3.46 3.58
N ASN A 57 9.27 -2.53 3.67
CA ASN A 57 8.37 -2.19 2.56
C ASN A 57 8.84 -0.98 1.74
N ILE A 58 9.93 -0.35 2.17
CA ILE A 58 10.46 0.89 1.61
C ILE A 58 11.70 0.57 0.76
N SER A 59 11.82 1.24 -0.39
CA SER A 59 12.98 1.13 -1.25
C SER A 59 14.14 1.97 -0.70
N TYR A 60 15.37 1.51 -0.87
CA TYR A 60 16.56 2.32 -0.63
C TYR A 60 16.61 3.62 -1.45
N ASN A 61 15.86 3.67 -2.56
CA ASN A 61 15.73 4.86 -3.42
C ASN A 61 14.57 5.77 -2.99
N TYR A 62 13.97 5.55 -1.83
CA TYR A 62 12.87 6.37 -1.33
C TYR A 62 13.27 7.85 -1.24
N SER A 63 12.37 8.71 -1.71
CA SER A 63 12.46 10.16 -1.55
C SER A 63 11.06 10.79 -1.60
N ASP A 64 10.77 11.69 -0.67
CA ASP A 64 9.54 12.48 -0.68
C ASP A 64 9.81 13.99 -0.78
N ASN A 65 8.71 14.75 -0.84
CA ASN A 65 8.72 16.21 -0.96
C ASN A 65 9.05 16.94 0.36
N GLN A 66 9.07 16.24 1.50
CA GLN A 66 9.43 16.76 2.81
C GLN A 66 10.92 16.52 3.17
N GLY A 67 11.67 15.86 2.29
CA GLY A 67 13.08 15.53 2.50
C GLY A 67 13.29 14.20 3.24
N GLY A 68 12.26 13.38 3.36
CA GLY A 68 12.37 11.99 3.79
C GLY A 68 13.12 11.15 2.75
N THR A 69 14.00 10.30 3.25
CA THR A 69 14.83 9.34 2.52
C THR A 69 14.79 8.00 3.25
N TYR A 70 15.28 6.93 2.62
CA TYR A 70 15.43 5.66 3.34
C TYR A 70 16.33 5.80 4.58
N ASP A 71 17.47 6.48 4.45
CA ASP A 71 18.50 6.57 5.51
C ASP A 71 18.06 7.41 6.73
N ASN A 72 17.11 8.33 6.56
CA ASN A 72 16.52 9.07 7.69
C ASN A 72 15.15 8.49 8.10
N HIS A 73 14.88 7.23 7.72
CA HIS A 73 13.65 6.50 8.02
C HIS A 73 12.40 7.27 7.63
N ILE A 74 12.38 7.79 6.39
CA ILE A 74 11.28 8.59 5.86
C ILE A 74 11.00 9.76 6.81
N ASN A 75 12.05 10.46 7.20
CA ASN A 75 11.98 11.60 8.12
C ASN A 75 11.29 11.29 9.47
N GLY A 76 11.52 10.09 10.02
CA GLY A 76 10.94 9.66 11.30
C GLY A 76 9.44 9.33 11.24
N PHE A 77 8.90 9.13 10.03
CA PHE A 77 7.48 8.86 9.81
C PHE A 77 6.96 7.63 10.57
N PRO A 78 7.64 6.46 10.57
CA PRO A 78 7.20 5.32 11.37
C PRO A 78 7.11 5.66 12.87
N GLU A 79 8.12 6.35 13.39
CA GLU A 79 8.19 6.75 14.80
C GLU A 79 7.08 7.75 15.17
N GLU A 80 6.70 8.65 14.28
CA GLU A 80 5.56 9.55 14.48
C GLU A 80 4.25 8.77 14.66
N ILE A 81 4.00 7.80 13.77
CA ILE A 81 2.80 6.93 13.87
C ILE A 81 2.81 6.16 15.19
N PHE A 82 3.97 5.62 15.60
CA PHE A 82 4.07 4.83 16.83
C PHE A 82 3.83 5.70 18.07
N SER A 83 4.36 6.93 18.08
CA SER A 83 4.13 7.91 19.16
C SER A 83 2.64 8.23 19.30
N LYS A 84 1.91 8.45 18.19
CA LYS A 84 0.46 8.67 18.22
C LYS A 84 -0.29 7.48 18.82
N ILE A 85 0.16 6.25 18.56
CA ILE A 85 -0.46 5.05 19.13
C ILE A 85 -0.14 4.94 20.63
N GLU A 86 1.10 5.17 21.04
CA GLU A 86 1.54 5.14 22.44
C GLU A 86 0.77 6.11 23.32
N GLU A 87 0.55 7.34 22.85
CA GLU A 87 -0.27 8.33 23.55
C GLU A 87 -1.71 7.82 23.79
N ASN A 88 -2.26 7.06 22.85
CA ASN A 88 -3.57 6.43 23.00
C ASN A 88 -3.52 5.18 23.89
N GLU A 89 -2.41 4.42 23.89
CA GLU A 89 -2.22 3.25 24.76
C GLU A 89 -2.09 3.64 26.24
N ASP A 90 -1.48 4.78 26.53
CA ASP A 90 -1.45 5.31 27.89
C ASP A 90 -2.86 5.56 28.44
N LEU A 91 -3.81 5.92 27.58
CA LEU A 91 -5.23 6.01 27.95
C LEU A 91 -5.84 4.61 28.20
N LEU A 92 -5.46 3.58 27.44
CA LEU A 92 -5.87 2.19 27.68
C LEU A 92 -5.42 1.69 29.06
N ASN A 93 -4.16 1.99 29.41
CA ASN A 93 -3.57 1.59 30.68
C ASN A 93 -4.32 2.18 31.88
N PHE A 94 -4.87 3.38 31.72
CA PHE A 94 -5.70 4.03 32.73
C PHE A 94 -7.15 3.50 32.73
N PHE A 95 -7.69 3.10 31.57
CA PHE A 95 -9.05 2.60 31.41
C PHE A 95 -9.10 1.33 30.55
N SER A 96 -9.24 0.15 31.18
CA SER A 96 -9.34 -1.17 30.52
C SER A 96 -10.59 -1.39 29.65
N MET A 97 -11.41 -0.36 29.48
CA MET A 97 -12.58 -0.37 28.59
C MET A 97 -12.25 0.10 27.18
N PHE A 98 -11.05 0.63 26.94
CA PHE A 98 -10.67 1.13 25.63
C PHE A 98 -9.98 0.04 24.77
N LYS A 99 -10.01 0.21 23.45
CA LYS A 99 -9.34 -0.64 22.45
C LYS A 99 -8.79 0.27 21.36
N ILE A 100 -7.58 0.00 20.87
CA ILE A 100 -7.03 0.68 19.68
C ILE A 100 -7.14 -0.28 18.50
N GLU A 101 -7.63 0.23 17.38
CA GLU A 101 -7.68 -0.46 16.11
C GLU A 101 -6.82 0.28 15.08
N GLN A 102 -5.84 -0.42 14.53
CA GLN A 102 -5.00 0.06 13.43
C GLN A 102 -5.35 -0.69 12.16
N LYS A 103 -5.50 0.06 11.06
CA LYS A 103 -5.81 -0.51 9.75
C LYS A 103 -5.06 0.25 8.67
N VAL A 104 -4.44 -0.48 7.75
CA VAL A 104 -3.78 0.10 6.58
C VAL A 104 -4.41 -0.48 5.32
N THR A 105 -4.81 0.39 4.38
CA THR A 105 -5.45 -0.06 3.15
C THR A 105 -4.80 0.54 1.92
N ILE A 106 -4.65 -0.29 0.88
CA ILE A 106 -4.30 0.14 -0.48
C ILE A 106 -5.36 -0.46 -1.40
N PRO A 107 -6.36 0.32 -1.85
CA PRO A 107 -7.44 -0.20 -2.68
C PRO A 107 -6.94 -0.65 -4.06
N GLU A 108 -7.17 -1.90 -4.45
CA GLU A 108 -6.71 -2.43 -5.75
C GLU A 108 -7.24 -1.64 -6.96
N SER A 109 -8.41 -0.99 -6.80
CA SER A 109 -9.02 -0.13 -7.81
C SER A 109 -8.24 1.16 -8.06
N GLU A 110 -7.53 1.65 -7.04
CA GLU A 110 -6.73 2.89 -7.09
C GLU A 110 -5.29 2.62 -7.58
N ILE A 111 -4.88 1.34 -7.66
CA ILE A 111 -3.53 0.99 -8.14
C ILE A 111 -3.48 1.06 -9.67
N VAL A 112 -2.55 1.86 -10.18
CA VAL A 112 -2.20 1.92 -11.60
C VAL A 112 -0.78 1.37 -11.77
N VAL A 113 -0.66 0.22 -12.42
CA VAL A 113 0.64 -0.45 -12.66
C VAL A 113 1.13 -0.17 -14.07
N THR A 114 2.41 0.19 -14.20
CA THR A 114 3.14 0.37 -15.46
C THR A 114 4.49 -0.32 -15.39
N ASP A 115 4.76 -1.36 -16.18
CA ASP A 115 6.04 -2.08 -16.19
C ASP A 115 6.66 -2.30 -14.78
N ILE A 116 7.69 -1.51 -14.40
CA ILE A 116 8.37 -1.57 -13.11
C ILE A 116 7.92 -0.53 -12.08
N TYR A 117 6.95 0.33 -12.41
CA TYR A 117 6.41 1.38 -11.54
C TYR A 117 4.92 1.16 -11.28
N ALA A 118 4.43 1.65 -10.15
CA ALA A 118 3.01 1.76 -9.92
C ALA A 118 2.71 3.00 -9.07
N THR A 119 1.50 3.52 -9.20
CA THR A 119 0.97 4.57 -8.32
C THR A 119 -0.30 4.08 -7.68
N GLY A 120 -0.65 4.62 -6.52
CA GLY A 120 -1.88 4.29 -5.84
C GLY A 120 -2.19 5.21 -4.67
N LYS A 121 -3.19 4.82 -3.89
CA LYS A 121 -3.56 5.47 -2.65
C LYS A 121 -3.41 4.52 -1.48
N MET A 122 -2.91 5.04 -0.37
CA MET A 122 -2.84 4.32 0.89
C MET A 122 -3.57 5.11 1.97
N GLU A 123 -4.33 4.42 2.80
CA GLU A 123 -4.99 4.99 3.98
C GLU A 123 -4.42 4.30 5.22
N ILE A 124 -3.96 5.08 6.19
CA ILE A 124 -3.61 4.61 7.53
C ILE A 124 -4.65 5.14 8.49
N LYS A 125 -5.38 4.23 9.15
CA LYS A 125 -6.43 4.53 10.09
C LYS A 125 -6.05 4.05 11.49
N ILE A 126 -6.15 4.95 12.47
CA ILE A 126 -5.96 4.68 13.89
C ILE A 126 -7.24 5.08 14.61
N SER A 127 -7.90 4.14 15.27
CA SER A 127 -9.15 4.37 15.99
C SER A 127 -9.02 3.96 17.44
N LEU A 128 -9.43 4.83 18.36
CA LEU A 128 -9.61 4.51 19.77
C LEU A 128 -11.10 4.26 20.01
N GLU A 129 -11.45 3.05 20.37
CA GLU A 129 -12.80 2.63 20.71
C GLU A 129 -12.96 2.55 22.22
N GLY A 130 -14.10 2.99 22.75
CA GLY A 130 -14.50 2.76 24.13
C GLY A 130 -15.65 1.80 24.25
N CYS A 131 -15.43 0.72 24.99
CA CYS A 131 -16.35 -0.39 25.14
C CYS A 131 -17.04 -0.35 26.50
N ILE A 132 -18.33 0.01 26.52
CA ILE A 132 -19.17 -0.09 27.70
C ILE A 132 -19.44 -1.58 27.98
N LEU A 133 -19.08 -2.03 29.19
CA LEU A 133 -19.22 -3.43 29.63
C LEU A 133 -18.54 -4.46 28.69
N TRP A 134 -17.49 -4.05 27.97
CA TRP A 134 -16.80 -4.86 26.93
C TRP A 134 -17.68 -5.34 25.76
N ILE A 135 -18.93 -4.87 25.64
CA ILE A 135 -19.90 -5.38 24.65
C ILE A 135 -20.25 -4.31 23.61
N ILE A 136 -20.37 -3.05 24.03
CA ILE A 136 -20.78 -1.95 23.15
C ILE A 136 -19.59 -1.01 23.00
N CYS A 137 -18.86 -1.16 21.90
CA CYS A 137 -17.75 -0.28 21.54
C CYS A 137 -18.25 0.88 20.67
N THR A 138 -17.75 2.07 20.95
CA THR A 138 -17.96 3.27 20.14
C THR A 138 -16.63 3.93 19.86
N ASP A 139 -16.45 4.45 18.66
CA ASP A 139 -15.29 5.28 18.32
C ASP A 139 -15.30 6.53 19.22
N LEU A 140 -14.20 6.75 19.94
CA LEU A 140 -13.96 7.95 20.74
C LEU A 140 -13.01 8.90 20.02
N TYR A 141 -12.04 8.33 19.31
CA TYR A 141 -11.12 9.05 18.46
C TYR A 141 -10.92 8.25 17.17
N ASN A 142 -10.87 8.96 16.05
CA ASN A 142 -10.63 8.36 14.76
C ASN A 142 -9.77 9.31 13.93
N GLU A 143 -8.57 8.85 13.59
CA GLU A 143 -7.66 9.53 12.68
C GLU A 143 -7.49 8.64 11.46
N SER A 144 -7.67 9.23 10.29
CA SER A 144 -7.37 8.60 9.02
C SER A 144 -6.52 9.56 8.22
N ILE A 145 -5.38 9.07 7.76
CA ILE A 145 -4.45 9.82 6.94
C ILE A 145 -4.34 9.12 5.59
N GLU A 146 -4.59 9.87 4.52
CA GLU A 146 -4.50 9.40 3.15
C GLU A 146 -3.17 9.84 2.53
N TYR A 147 -2.57 8.94 1.76
CA TYR A 147 -1.32 9.18 1.05
C TYR A 147 -1.49 8.81 -0.42
N ASN A 148 -0.98 9.67 -1.30
CA ASN A 148 -0.54 9.23 -2.62
C ASN A 148 0.76 8.45 -2.46
N VAL A 149 0.82 7.27 -3.08
CA VAL A 149 1.95 6.36 -2.93
C VAL A 149 2.48 5.94 -4.29
N ASP A 150 3.78 6.08 -4.44
CA ASP A 150 4.51 5.58 -5.61
C ASP A 150 5.32 4.34 -5.24
N PHE A 151 5.30 3.36 -6.15
CA PHE A 151 5.94 2.07 -5.99
C PHE A 151 6.93 1.80 -7.13
N ILE A 152 7.96 1.04 -6.80
CA ILE A 152 8.90 0.47 -7.76
C ILE A 152 9.03 -1.04 -7.54
N LYS A 153 9.21 -1.79 -8.63
CA LYS A 153 9.55 -3.21 -8.59
C LYS A 153 11.08 -3.38 -8.62
N GLU A 154 11.63 -3.81 -7.50
CA GLU A 154 13.06 -4.10 -7.32
C GLU A 154 13.28 -5.59 -7.10
N ASN A 155 14.07 -6.23 -7.97
CA ASN A 155 14.37 -7.67 -7.89
C ASN A 155 13.11 -8.56 -7.79
N GLY A 156 12.01 -8.14 -8.43
CA GLY A 156 10.74 -8.87 -8.43
C GLY A 156 9.81 -8.57 -7.26
N ASN A 157 10.22 -7.74 -6.29
CA ASN A 157 9.40 -7.30 -5.16
C ASN A 157 9.01 -5.83 -5.31
N TRP A 158 7.76 -5.51 -4.98
CA TRP A 158 7.29 -4.13 -4.94
C TRP A 158 7.72 -3.44 -3.64
N LYS A 159 8.12 -2.18 -3.74
CA LYS A 159 8.56 -1.33 -2.64
C LYS A 159 8.01 0.08 -2.83
N ILE A 160 7.77 0.79 -1.73
CA ILE A 160 7.39 2.21 -1.73
C ILE A 160 8.64 3.07 -2.01
N ILE A 161 8.50 4.04 -2.90
CA ILE A 161 9.56 5.03 -3.21
C ILE A 161 9.17 6.46 -2.85
N SER A 162 7.88 6.72 -2.60
CA SER A 162 7.40 8.03 -2.16
C SER A 162 6.07 7.91 -1.46
N LEU A 163 5.86 8.74 -0.44
CA LEU A 163 4.60 8.98 0.24
C LEU A 163 4.34 10.48 0.26
N GLU A 164 3.15 10.89 -0.18
CA GLU A 164 2.70 12.28 -0.13
C GLU A 164 1.31 12.33 0.52
N GLU A 165 1.22 12.94 1.69
CA GLU A 165 -0.05 13.15 2.41
C GLU A 165 -1.00 14.04 1.60
N VAL A 166 -2.30 13.74 1.65
CA VAL A 166 -3.38 14.40 0.87
C VAL A 166 -4.22 15.35 1.72
#